data_AF-T1AWX2-F1
#
_entry.id   AF-T1AWX2-F1
#
_cell.length_a   1.000
_cell.length_b   1.000
_cell.length_c   1.000
_cell.angle_alpha   90.00
_cell.angle_beta   90.00
_cell.angle_gamma   90.00
#
_symmetry.space_group_name_H-M   'P 1'
#
loop_
_entity.id
_entity.type
_entity.pdbx_description
1 polymer ?
#
loop_
_entity_poly.entity_id
_entity_poly.type
_entity_poly.pdbx_seq_one_letter_code
_entity_poly.pdbx_strand_id
1 'polypeptide(L)'
;HHRYAALLQLGAERVPAWVLEYDAPEVRLDRWSPGPPITKAEVVARARAGHLFSIQTTRHTIAADLPARPTPLTQLGVRPRRAEARPPGT
;
A
#
# COMPACT_ATOMS: atom_id res chain seq x y z
N HIS A 1 -4.95 -3.11 -4.37
CA HIS A 1 -4.77 -2.06 -3.34
C HIS A 1 -5.21 -0.72 -3.94
N HIS A 2 -6.21 -0.05 -3.35
CA HIS A 2 -6.84 1.15 -3.96
C HIS A 2 -5.86 2.32 -4.16
N ARG A 3 -4.93 2.55 -3.21
CA ARG A 3 -3.90 3.61 -3.33
C ARG A 3 -2.97 3.41 -4.52
N TYR A 4 -2.54 2.18 -4.76
CA TYR A 4 -1.69 1.86 -5.90
C TYR A 4 -2.43 2.12 -7.23
N ALA A 5 -3.67 1.65 -7.34
CA ALA A 5 -4.50 1.88 -8.53
C ALA A 5 -4.74 3.38 -8.78
N ALA A 6 -4.99 4.17 -7.72
CA ALA A 6 -5.13 5.62 -7.83
C ALA A 6 -3.85 6.30 -8.32
N LEU A 7 -2.68 5.91 -7.79
CA LEU A 7 -1.38 6.45 -8.23
C LEU A 7 -1.10 6.14 -9.70
N LEU A 8 -1.45 4.94 -10.18
CA LEU A 8 -1.37 4.60 -11.60
C LEU A 8 -2.25 5.52 -12.46
N GLN A 9 -3.50 5.76 -12.05
CA GLN A 9 -4.42 6.67 -12.77
C GLN A 9 -3.93 8.12 -12.77
N LEU A 10 -3.19 8.53 -11.75
CA LEU A 10 -2.56 9.85 -11.67
C LEU A 10 -1.29 9.97 -12.53
N GLY A 11 -0.81 8.87 -13.13
CA GLY A 11 0.46 8.86 -13.87
C GLY A 11 1.67 9.00 -12.95
N ALA A 12 1.56 8.52 -11.70
CA ALA A 12 2.70 8.48 -10.79
C ALA A 12 3.71 7.42 -11.24
N GLU A 13 4.98 7.79 -11.22
CA GLU A 13 6.12 6.90 -11.50
C GLU A 13 6.61 6.20 -10.23
N ARG A 14 6.25 6.73 -9.04
CA ARG A 14 6.73 6.26 -7.74
C ARG A 14 5.59 6.16 -6.74
N VAL A 15 5.76 5.28 -5.75
CA VAL A 15 4.83 5.11 -4.63
C VAL A 15 5.56 5.43 -3.33
N PRO A 16 5.05 6.33 -2.48
CA PRO A 16 5.64 6.58 -1.17
C PRO A 16 5.31 5.40 -0.24
N ALA A 17 6.33 4.86 0.43
CA ALA A 17 6.20 3.77 1.37
C ALA A 17 7.25 3.86 2.47
N TRP A 18 6.90 3.36 3.66
CA TRP A 18 7.86 3.02 4.70
C TRP A 18 8.38 1.61 4.45
N VAL A 19 9.71 1.45 4.42
CA VAL A 19 10.35 0.14 4.34
C VAL A 19 10.54 -0.36 5.76
N LEU A 20 10.00 -1.55 6.05
CA LEU A 20 10.04 -2.17 7.37
C LEU A 20 10.63 -3.56 7.24
N GLU A 21 11.36 -3.98 8.26
CA GLU A 21 11.78 -5.37 8.39
C GLU A 21 10.55 -6.23 8.68
N TYR A 22 10.18 -7.08 7.71
CA TYR A 22 8.92 -7.82 7.78
C TYR A 22 8.86 -8.76 8.99
N ASP A 23 9.98 -9.37 9.36
CA ASP A 23 10.06 -10.29 10.50
C ASP A 23 10.15 -9.59 11.86
N ALA A 24 10.31 -8.27 11.89
CA ALA A 24 10.35 -7.50 13.13
C ALA A 24 9.07 -7.68 13.96
N PRO A 25 9.15 -7.70 15.30
CA PRO A 25 8.02 -7.98 16.19
C PRO A 25 6.91 -6.92 16.10
N GLU A 26 7.21 -5.71 15.63
CA GLU A 26 6.26 -4.63 15.43
C GLU A 26 5.32 -4.89 14.26
N VAL A 27 5.75 -5.68 13.27
CA VAL A 27 4.89 -6.13 12.17
C VAL A 27 4.14 -7.37 12.64
N ARG A 28 2.89 -7.22 13.05
CA ARG A 28 2.04 -8.34 13.47
C ARG A 28 1.22 -8.87 12.30
N LEU A 29 0.98 -10.18 12.32
CA LEU A 29 0.20 -10.88 11.30
C LEU A 29 -0.94 -11.64 11.98
N ASP A 30 -2.15 -11.29 11.60
CA ASP A 30 -3.40 -11.90 12.01
C ASP A 30 -4.22 -12.32 10.77
N ARG A 31 -5.47 -12.74 11.00
CA ARG A 31 -6.44 -13.07 9.96
C ARG A 31 -7.62 -12.13 10.00
N TRP A 32 -8.16 -11.81 8.83
CA TRP A 32 -9.47 -11.18 8.72
C TRP A 32 -10.61 -12.21 8.79
N SER A 33 -10.35 -13.44 8.34
CA SER A 33 -11.33 -14.53 8.25
C SER A 33 -11.00 -15.68 9.23
N PRO A 34 -12.01 -16.43 9.68
CA PRO A 34 -11.80 -17.64 10.48
C PRO A 34 -10.86 -18.63 9.79
N GLY A 35 -10.05 -19.34 10.57
CA GLY A 35 -9.13 -20.36 10.06
C GLY A 35 -7.91 -20.54 10.97
N PRO A 36 -7.01 -21.49 10.63
CA PRO A 36 -5.80 -21.74 11.41
C PRO A 36 -4.87 -20.52 11.38
N PRO A 37 -4.00 -20.33 12.39
CA PRO A 37 -3.01 -19.26 12.40
C PRO A 37 -2.16 -19.23 11.11
N ILE A 38 -1.81 -18.03 10.64
CA ILE A 38 -0.93 -17.83 9.48
C ILE A 38 0.41 -17.32 9.98
N THR A 39 1.50 -17.85 9.44
CA THR A 39 2.85 -17.39 9.75
C THR A 39 3.39 -16.44 8.68
N LYS A 40 4.29 -15.53 9.06
CA LYS A 40 5.01 -14.65 8.12
C LYS A 40 5.76 -15.46 7.06
N ALA A 41 6.42 -16.54 7.48
CA ALA A 41 7.13 -17.47 6.60
C ALA A 41 6.20 -18.08 5.54
N GLU A 42 4.99 -18.50 5.93
CA GLU A 42 3.99 -19.03 4.99
C GLU A 42 3.57 -17.97 3.97
N VAL A 43 3.31 -16.73 4.41
CA VAL A 43 2.96 -15.62 3.51
C VAL A 43 4.05 -15.41 2.46
N VAL A 44 5.32 -15.36 2.88
CA VAL A 44 6.46 -15.18 1.99
C VAL A 44 6.61 -16.35 1.02
N ALA A 45 6.51 -17.60 1.51
CA ALA A 45 6.61 -18.79 0.69
C ALA A 45 5.53 -18.83 -0.40
N ARG A 46 4.27 -18.58 -0.01
CA ARG A 46 3.13 -18.50 -0.94
C ARG A 46 3.28 -17.38 -1.97
N ALA A 47 3.74 -16.20 -1.55
CA ALA A 47 3.97 -15.08 -2.45
C ALA A 47 5.04 -15.41 -3.50
N ARG A 48 6.16 -16.01 -3.08
CA ARG A 48 7.24 -16.46 -4.00
C ARG A 48 6.77 -17.55 -4.95
N ALA A 49 5.89 -18.44 -4.49
CA ALA A 49 5.31 -19.50 -5.31
C ALA A 49 4.15 -19.05 -6.22
N GLY A 50 3.68 -17.80 -6.12
CA GLY A 50 2.48 -17.32 -6.84
C GLY A 50 1.15 -17.89 -6.32
N HIS A 51 1.17 -18.63 -5.22
CA HIS A 51 0.00 -19.27 -4.60
C HIS A 51 -0.62 -18.37 -3.52
N LEU A 52 -1.08 -17.20 -3.95
CA LEU A 52 -1.59 -16.17 -3.04
C LEU A 52 -2.81 -16.64 -2.25
N PHE A 53 -2.95 -16.15 -1.02
CA PHE A 53 -4.21 -16.25 -0.29
C PHE A 53 -5.32 -15.49 -1.04
N SER A 54 -6.58 -15.89 -0.79
CA SER A 54 -7.72 -15.10 -1.26
C SER A 54 -7.73 -13.71 -0.61
N ILE A 55 -8.37 -12.76 -1.28
CA ILE A 55 -8.48 -11.38 -0.81
C ILE A 55 -9.07 -11.36 0.62
N GLN A 56 -8.53 -10.46 1.46
CA GLN A 56 -8.92 -10.34 2.88
C GLN A 56 -8.74 -11.64 3.68
N THR A 57 -7.63 -12.38 3.47
CA THR A 57 -7.25 -13.47 4.39
C THR A 57 -6.31 -12.96 5.49
N THR A 58 -5.20 -12.32 5.11
CA THR A 58 -4.15 -11.85 6.03
C THR A 58 -4.40 -10.42 6.50
N ARG A 59 -4.18 -10.15 7.79
CA ARG A 59 -4.27 -8.82 8.40
C ARG A 59 -2.91 -8.44 9.00
N HIS A 60 -2.24 -7.47 8.38
CA HIS A 60 -1.00 -6.91 8.92
C HIS A 60 -1.29 -5.68 9.78
N THR A 61 -0.72 -5.65 10.98
CA THR A 61 -0.78 -4.50 11.88
C THR A 61 0.64 -4.05 12.20
N ILE A 62 0.93 -2.76 12.12
CA ILE A 62 2.24 -2.19 12.44
C ILE A 62 2.13 -1.52 13.81
N ALA A 63 2.80 -2.09 14.81
CA ALA A 63 2.89 -1.60 16.17
C ALA A 63 4.15 -0.73 16.37
N ALA A 64 4.39 0.17 15.42
CA ALA A 64 5.47 1.15 15.45
C ALA A 64 4.90 2.53 15.13
N ASP A 65 5.46 3.57 15.75
CA ASP A 65 5.13 4.94 15.39
C ASP A 65 5.80 5.29 14.05
N LEU A 66 4.97 5.58 13.05
CA LEU A 66 5.40 5.98 11.71
C LEU A 66 4.99 7.44 11.51
N PRO A 67 5.95 8.38 11.53
CA PRO A 67 5.61 9.79 11.46
C PRO A 67 4.91 10.13 10.15
N ALA A 68 4.00 11.10 10.21
CA ALA A 68 3.33 11.59 9.02
C ALA A 68 4.37 12.17 8.04
N ARG A 69 4.38 11.66 6.82
CA ARG A 69 5.26 12.13 5.75
C ARG A 69 4.46 12.41 4.48
N PRO A 70 3.69 13.52 4.43
CA PRO A 70 2.98 13.91 3.22
C PRO A 70 3.99 14.07 2.09
N THR A 71 3.75 13.36 0.97
CA THR A 71 4.63 13.39 -0.20
C THR A 71 3.87 14.05 -1.34
N PRO A 72 4.29 15.24 -1.80
CA PRO A 72 3.68 15.91 -2.95
C PRO A 72 3.66 14.99 -4.19
N LEU A 73 2.56 15.03 -4.95
CA LEU A 73 2.43 14.20 -6.16
C LEU A 73 3.53 14.48 -7.19
N THR A 74 4.06 15.71 -7.23
CA THR A 74 5.20 16.08 -8.07
C THR A 74 6.47 15.28 -7.75
N GLN A 75 6.69 14.93 -6.48
CA GLN A 75 7.81 14.06 -6.08
C GLN A 75 7.58 12.59 -6.47
N LEU A 76 6.34 12.23 -6.82
CA LEU A 76 5.98 10.92 -7.33
C LEU A 76 6.04 10.84 -8.87
N GLY A 77 6.51 11.89 -9.54
CA GLY A 77 6.55 11.97 -11.02
C GLY A 77 5.23 12.43 -11.65
N VAL A 78 4.19 12.68 -10.85
CA VAL A 78 2.92 13.20 -11.37
C VAL A 78 3.13 14.64 -11.81
N ARG A 79 2.96 14.89 -13.12
CA ARG A 79 2.99 16.25 -13.64
C ARG A 79 1.68 16.96 -13.32
N PRO A 80 1.71 18.18 -12.77
CA PRO A 80 0.49 18.94 -12.59
C PRO A 80 -0.14 19.16 -13.97
N ARG A 81 -1.40 18.75 -14.12
CA ARG A 81 -2.17 19.19 -15.29
C ARG A 81 -2.26 20.69 -15.20
N ARG A 82 -1.98 21.40 -16.29
CA ARG A 82 -2.35 22.82 -16.38
C ARG A 82 -3.82 22.89 -16.02
N ALA A 83 -4.17 23.75 -15.06
CA ALA A 83 -5.57 24.02 -14.79
C ALA A 83 -6.16 24.55 -16.10
N GLU A 84 -7.05 23.78 -16.72
CA GLU A 84 -7.94 24.34 -17.72
C GLU A 84 -8.73 25.43 -16.99
N ALA A 85 -8.68 26.66 -17.52
CA ALA A 85 -9.42 27.77 -16.96
C ALA A 85 -10.89 27.34 -16.88
N ARG A 86 -11.41 27.19 -15.65
CA ARG A 86 -12.84 26.93 -15.46
C ARG A 86 -13.56 28.12 -16.10
N PRO A 87 -14.38 27.93 -17.15
CA PRO A 87 -15.07 29.05 -17.77
C PRO A 87 -15.89 29.76 -16.68
N PRO A 88 -15.92 31.10 -16.67
CA PRO A 88 -16.76 31.83 -15.74
C PRO A 88 -18.20 31.34 -15.90
N GLY A 89 -18.82 30.96 -14.79
CA GLY A 89 -20.20 30.49 -14.79
C GLY A 89 -21.11 31.54 -15.42
N THR A 90 -21.90 31.11 -16.40
CA THR A 90 -23.02 31.85 -16.98
C THR A 90 -24.20 31.88 -16.03
#